data_AF-A0A9D1HXA0-F1
#
_entry.id   AF-A0A9D1HXA0-F1
#
_cell.length_a   1.000
_cell.length_b   1.000
_cell.length_c   1.000
_cell.angle_alpha   90.00
_cell.angle_beta   90.00
_cell.angle_gamma   90.00
#
_symmetry.space_group_name_H-M   'P 1'
#
loop_
_entity.id
_entity.type
_entity.pdbx_description
1 polymer ?
#
loop_
_entity_poly.entity_id
_entity_poly.type
_entity_poly.pdbx_seq_one_letter_code
_entity_poly.pdbx_strand_id
1 'polypeptide(L)'
;MKTKKSIPASLQLQFYSLIALLALGIYCLIDAAYIIFFEILLAFLFFLMGYNNHKIYHRKYMTVIYIACGILFALIAGLEPLGISILS
;
A
#
# COMPACT_ATOMS: atom_id res chain seq x y z
N MET A 1 -4.95 22.04 -30.44
CA MET A 1 -4.86 22.25 -28.98
C MET A 1 -4.56 20.89 -28.33
N LYS A 2 -3.32 20.62 -27.88
CA LYS A 2 -3.03 19.37 -27.16
C LYS A 2 -3.61 19.51 -25.75
N THR A 3 -4.68 18.79 -25.44
CA THR A 3 -5.24 18.75 -24.08
C THR A 3 -4.15 18.25 -23.14
N LYS A 4 -3.82 19.03 -22.09
CA LYS A 4 -2.94 18.56 -21.01
C LYS A 4 -3.59 17.31 -20.43
N LYS A 5 -2.97 16.14 -20.58
CA LYS A 5 -3.42 14.92 -19.90
C LYS A 5 -3.36 15.19 -18.39
N SER A 6 -4.52 15.18 -17.74
CA SER A 6 -4.59 15.24 -16.27
C SER A 6 -3.90 14.02 -15.69
N ILE A 7 -3.28 14.19 -14.51
CA ILE A 7 -2.69 13.07 -13.78
C ILE A 7 -3.83 12.10 -13.43
N PRO A 8 -3.69 10.78 -13.68
CA PRO A 8 -4.71 9.81 -13.33
C PRO A 8 -5.04 9.86 -11.85
N ALA A 9 -6.33 9.82 -11.51
CA ALA A 9 -6.80 9.86 -10.11
C ALA A 9 -6.18 8.75 -9.25
N SER A 10 -5.96 7.55 -9.82
CA SER A 10 -5.31 6.44 -9.12
C SER A 10 -3.84 6.70 -8.78
N LEU A 11 -3.14 7.51 -9.57
CA LEU A 11 -1.77 7.92 -9.29
C LEU A 11 -1.73 8.99 -8.20
N GLN A 12 -2.71 9.91 -8.20
CA GLN A 12 -2.88 10.88 -7.12
C GLN A 12 -3.20 10.18 -5.80
N LEU A 13 -4.12 9.20 -5.81
CA LEU A 13 -4.47 8.41 -4.65
C LEU A 13 -3.25 7.64 -4.09
N GLN A 14 -2.45 7.01 -4.95
CA GLN A 14 -1.20 6.36 -4.54
C GLN A 14 -0.26 7.36 -3.83
N PHE A 15 -0.11 8.57 -4.37
CA PHE A 15 0.74 9.60 -3.79
C PHE A 15 0.23 10.07 -2.42
N TYR A 16 -1.07 10.34 -2.29
CA TYR A 16 -1.67 10.72 -1.01
C TYR A 16 -1.61 9.59 0.03
N SER A 17 -1.82 8.35 -0.38
CA SER A 17 -1.65 7.19 0.49
C SER A 17 -0.22 7.02 0.98
N LEU A 18 0.78 7.30 0.13
CA LEU A 18 2.18 7.30 0.56
C LEU A 18 2.46 8.38 1.62
N ILE A 19 1.92 9.58 1.46
CA ILE A 19 2.04 10.65 2.46
C ILE A 19 1.39 10.23 3.78
N ALA A 20 0.17 9.69 3.72
CA ALA A 20 -0.54 9.20 4.90
C ALA A 20 0.22 8.07 5.60
N LEU A 21 0.83 7.15 4.83
CA LEU A 21 1.63 6.05 5.35
C LEU A 21 2.89 6.56 6.09
N LEU A 22 3.58 7.56 5.54
CA LEU A 22 4.74 8.17 6.21
C LEU A 22 4.34 8.85 7.52
N ALA A 23 3.23 9.60 7.53
CA ALA A 23 2.72 10.23 8.74
C ALA A 23 2.33 9.21 9.81
N LEU A 24 1.63 8.14 9.40
CA LEU A 24 1.24 7.06 10.29
C LEU A 24 2.47 6.28 10.81
N GLY A 25 3.48 6.08 9.95
CA GLY A 25 4.74 5.45 10.35
C GLY A 25 5.48 6.22 11.44
N ILE A 26 5.53 7.56 11.33
CA ILE A 26 6.07 8.42 12.41
C ILE A 26 5.26 8.25 13.69
N TYR A 27 3.93 8.18 13.58
CA TYR A 27 3.05 8.03 14.73
C TYR A 27 3.20 6.65 15.42
N CYS A 28 3.46 5.59 14.66
CA CYS A 28 3.74 4.26 15.20
C CYS A 28 5.02 4.20 16.05
N LEU A 29 5.95 5.14 15.88
CA LEU A 29 7.12 5.26 16.77
C LEU A 29 6.76 5.76 18.17
N ILE A 30 5.60 6.40 18.31
CA ILE A 30 5.08 6.94 19.57
C ILE A 30 4.17 5.90 20.23
N ASP A 31 3.28 5.30 19.45
CA ASP A 31 2.33 4.30 19.94
C ASP A 31 2.22 3.12 18.96
N ALA A 32 2.68 1.95 19.42
CA ALA A 32 2.67 0.71 18.66
C ALA A 32 1.25 0.16 18.41
N ALA A 33 0.22 0.63 19.12
CA ALA A 33 -1.16 0.23 18.89
C ALA A 33 -1.64 0.53 17.46
N TYR A 34 -0.95 1.43 16.75
CA TYR A 34 -1.30 1.84 15.39
C TYR A 34 -0.61 1.04 14.28
N ILE A 35 0.23 0.06 14.63
CA ILE A 35 0.93 -0.79 13.65
C ILE A 35 -0.04 -1.49 12.71
N ILE A 36 -1.16 -2.02 13.24
CA ILE A 36 -2.18 -2.68 12.41
C ILE A 36 -2.72 -1.74 11.31
N PHE A 37 -2.98 -0.46 11.65
CA PHE A 37 -3.43 0.52 10.65
C PHE A 37 -2.34 0.83 9.62
N PHE A 38 -1.07 0.84 10.05
CA PHE A 38 0.07 1.01 9.16
C PHE A 38 0.16 -0.13 8.15
N GLU A 39 0.03 -1.37 8.60
CA GLU A 39 0.06 -2.56 7.75
C GLU A 39 -1.11 -2.60 6.76
N ILE A 40 -2.32 -2.25 7.19
CA ILE A 40 -3.49 -2.13 6.30
C ILE A 40 -3.24 -1.07 5.22
N LEU A 41 -2.74 0.10 5.59
CA LEU A 41 -2.46 1.18 4.64
C LEU A 41 -1.31 0.81 3.69
N LEU A 42 -0.31 0.09 4.19
CA LEU A 42 0.81 -0.43 3.41
C LEU A 42 0.33 -1.46 2.39
N ALA A 43 -0.51 -2.42 2.80
CA ALA A 43 -1.14 -3.40 1.92
C ALA A 43 -1.94 -2.70 0.81
N PHE A 44 -2.76 -1.71 1.18
CA PHE A 44 -3.52 -0.90 0.23
C PHE A 44 -2.62 -0.17 -0.78
N LEU A 45 -1.52 0.43 -0.30
CA LEU A 45 -0.56 1.12 -1.17
C LEU A 45 0.08 0.15 -2.17
N PHE A 46 0.42 -1.06 -1.74
CA PHE A 46 0.92 -2.13 -2.63
C PHE A 46 -0.10 -2.53 -3.69
N PHE A 47 -1.38 -2.67 -3.35
CA PHE A 47 -2.42 -2.92 -4.35
C PHE A 47 -2.58 -1.76 -5.35
N LEU A 48 -2.51 -0.50 -4.88
CA LEU A 48 -2.51 0.67 -5.78
C LEU A 48 -1.30 0.68 -6.71
N MET A 49 -0.11 0.36 -6.20
CA MET A 49 1.11 0.23 -7.01
C MET A 49 0.94 -0.90 -8.05
N GLY A 50 0.41 -2.05 -7.66
CA GLY A 50 0.10 -3.16 -8.57
C GLY A 50 -0.87 -2.75 -9.67
N TYR A 51 -1.95 -2.06 -9.31
CA TYR A 51 -2.96 -1.53 -10.22
C TYR A 51 -2.38 -0.51 -11.21
N ASN A 52 -1.69 0.52 -10.71
CA ASN A 52 -1.08 1.56 -11.53
C ASN A 52 0.02 0.97 -12.43
N ASN A 53 0.78 0.00 -11.92
CA ASN A 53 1.81 -0.68 -12.70
C ASN A 53 1.23 -1.59 -13.79
N HIS A 54 0.05 -2.16 -13.59
CA HIS A 54 -0.67 -2.89 -14.64
C HIS A 54 -1.28 -1.95 -15.69
N LYS A 55 -1.96 -0.88 -15.24
CA LYS A 55 -2.78 0.00 -16.09
C LYS A 55 -2.02 1.12 -16.79
N ILE A 56 -0.99 1.68 -16.15
CA ILE A 56 -0.26 2.86 -16.65
C ILE A 56 1.11 2.45 -17.18
N TYR A 57 1.85 1.64 -16.43
CA TYR A 57 3.24 1.29 -16.76
C TYR A 57 3.38 -0.04 -17.53
N HIS A 58 2.35 -0.88 -17.52
CA HIS A 58 2.29 -2.19 -18.19
C HIS A 58 3.44 -3.17 -17.86
N ARG A 59 4.01 -3.10 -16.65
CA ARG A 59 5.16 -3.94 -16.24
C ARG A 59 4.70 -5.19 -15.47
N LYS A 60 4.38 -6.28 -16.17
CA LYS A 60 3.79 -7.50 -15.57
C LYS A 60 4.51 -8.02 -14.31
N TYR A 61 5.84 -8.14 -14.34
CA TYR A 61 6.62 -8.66 -13.21
C TYR A 61 6.43 -7.84 -11.92
N MET A 62 6.54 -6.51 -12.03
CA MET A 62 6.36 -5.62 -10.87
C MET A 62 4.92 -5.63 -10.35
N THR A 63 3.92 -5.81 -11.21
CA THR A 63 2.52 -5.94 -10.78
C THR A 63 2.34 -7.16 -9.88
N VAL A 64 2.90 -8.32 -10.26
CA VAL A 64 2.82 -9.55 -9.46
C VAL A 64 3.49 -9.35 -8.11
N ILE A 65 4.69 -8.75 -8.09
CA ILE A 65 5.42 -8.46 -6.85
C ILE A 65 4.59 -7.57 -5.92
N TYR A 66 4.03 -6.47 -6.43
CA TYR A 66 3.24 -5.56 -5.61
C TYR A 66 1.95 -6.22 -5.08
N ILE A 67 1.26 -7.04 -5.88
CA ILE A 67 0.07 -7.77 -5.42
C ILE A 67 0.46 -8.78 -4.33
N ALA A 68 1.56 -9.52 -4.51
CA ALA A 68 2.03 -10.49 -3.51
C ALA A 68 2.39 -9.80 -2.18
N CYS A 69 3.11 -8.68 -2.23
CA CYS A 69 3.38 -7.86 -1.05
C CYS A 69 2.09 -7.35 -0.39
N GLY A 70 1.12 -6.87 -1.18
CA GLY A 70 -0.17 -6.42 -0.66
C GLY A 70 -0.93 -7.53 0.08
N ILE A 71 -0.96 -8.75 -0.48
CA ILE A 71 -1.55 -9.92 0.18
C ILE A 71 -0.81 -10.25 1.48
N LEU A 72 0.52 -10.26 1.46
CA LEU A 72 1.33 -10.55 2.64
C LEU A 72 1.01 -9.60 3.79
N PHE A 73 1.04 -8.28 3.56
CA PHE A 73 0.73 -7.31 4.61
C PHE A 73 -0.73 -7.33 5.05
N ALA A 74 -1.66 -7.64 4.15
CA ALA A 74 -3.07 -7.82 4.52
C ALA A 74 -3.26 -9.06 5.43
N LEU A 75 -2.51 -10.14 5.19
CA LEU A 75 -2.53 -11.33 6.03
C LEU A 75 -1.93 -11.06 7.41
N ILE A 76 -0.80 -10.35 7.47
CA ILE A 76 -0.17 -9.98 8.76
C ILE A 76 -1.18 -9.16 9.58
N ALA A 77 -1.74 -8.09 9.00
CA ALA A 77 -2.71 -7.24 9.69
C ALA A 77 -3.98 -7.97 10.13
N GLY A 78 -4.41 -9.00 9.38
CA GLY A 78 -5.59 -9.78 9.70
C GLY A 78 -5.36 -10.90 10.73
N LEU A 79 -4.14 -11.42 10.81
CA LEU A 79 -3.78 -12.54 11.69
C LEU A 79 -3.21 -12.09 13.04
N GLU A 80 -2.57 -10.92 13.10
CA GLU A 80 -2.01 -10.37 14.34
C GLU A 80 -3.07 -10.22 15.46
N PRO A 81 -4.30 -9.72 15.21
CA PRO A 81 -5.35 -9.65 16.23
C PRO A 81 -5.84 -11.02 16.74
N LEU A 82 -5.57 -12.10 15.99
CA LEU A 82 -5.92 -13.47 16.36
C LEU A 82 -4.80 -14.15 17.17
N GLY A 83 -3.71 -13.43 17.48
CA GLY A 83 -2.55 -13.97 18.18
C GLY A 83 -1.65 -14.85 17.31
N ILE A 84 -1.81 -14.79 15.98
CA ILE A 84 -1.04 -15.60 15.02
C ILE A 84 0.03 -14.70 14.39
N SER A 85 1.29 -14.88 14.79
CA SER A 85 2.43 -14.21 14.15
C SER A 85 3.00 -15.07 13.02
N ILE A 86 3.12 -14.49 11.82
CA ILE A 86 3.70 -15.16 10.64
C ILE A 86 5.22 -14.95 10.57
N LEU A 87 5.74 -13.97 11.30
CA LEU A 87 7.15 -13.53 11.26
C LEU A 87 7.95 -13.95 12.52
N SER A 88 7.34 -14.73 13.42
CA SER A 88 7.97 -15.28 14.63
C SER A 88 8.77 -16.56 14.35
#